data_AF-A0A1Y3TVC5-F1
#
_entry.id   AF-A0A1Y3TVC5-F1
#
_cell.length_a   1.000
_cell.length_b   1.000
_cell.length_c   1.000
_cell.angle_alpha   90.00
_cell.angle_beta   90.00
_cell.angle_gamma   90.00
#
_symmetry.space_group_name_H-M   'P 1'
#
loop_
_entity.id
_entity.type
_entity.pdbx_description
1 polymer ?
#
loop_
_entity_poly.entity_id
_entity_poly.type
_entity_poly.pdbx_seq_one_letter_code
_entity_poly.pdbx_strand_id
1 'polypeptide(L)'
;MLGRNPKQRTCDSKTILFCPYCGTKLDSDAKFCKHCGSPVDRTETEPFQAREQEYAGKMIKCPACGEDIPSFTAVCPSCGHEIRGSRATNSVQELSYKLEHTSSDKAKANLIRTFPIPNTREDILEFMILASTNIENSYQPEVSEAWSVQFEQAFSKAKIFYGDDPKVWECYNLYLTKKKQAQKRMEQEQKRQHFEQRISKIEKIFQSDKGNAIPALIAAVILLIIPFLMIIPSSISHMTKEHQLENLTEEVQTYIEDGNFEMARIMANQIIDDSNWSDESRQKWDSIRESLLESITKQEILVGEKIYAGLSSKEVEGKNYSEIVDHFKQQGFTDIKTEKIEDLVTGWLTKDGEVENVTINGLSDFEKESIFEPDAKIVVFYHTFK
;
A
#
# COMPACT_ATOMS: atom_id res chain seq x y z
N MET A 1 71.35 22.17 8.91
CA MET A 1 70.57 22.11 10.17
C MET A 1 69.11 22.33 9.79
N LEU A 2 68.33 21.27 9.57
CA LEU A 2 67.45 20.58 10.54
C LEU A 2 66.30 21.47 11.08
N GLY A 3 65.07 21.08 10.76
CA GLY A 3 63.80 21.55 11.37
C GLY A 3 62.62 21.51 10.37
N ARG A 4 62.03 20.34 10.09
CA ARG A 4 60.82 19.72 10.69
C ARG A 4 59.45 20.38 10.32
N ASN A 5 58.69 19.60 9.55
CA ASN A 5 57.23 19.50 9.24
C ASN A 5 56.29 19.63 10.47
N PRO A 6 54.91 19.54 10.42
CA PRO A 6 53.97 19.23 9.32
C PRO A 6 52.59 19.96 9.33
N LYS A 7 51.73 19.73 8.31
CA LYS A 7 50.28 19.41 8.43
C LYS A 7 49.65 19.15 7.05
N GLN A 8 49.88 17.96 6.51
CA GLN A 8 48.92 17.32 5.59
C GLN A 8 47.78 16.78 6.45
N ARG A 9 46.54 17.20 6.18
CA ARG A 9 45.35 16.57 6.75
C ARG A 9 45.06 15.31 5.94
N THR A 10 45.19 14.15 6.57
CA THR A 10 44.67 12.87 6.08
C THR A 10 43.16 12.86 6.33
N CYS A 11 42.36 12.77 5.28
CA CYS A 11 40.94 12.39 5.41
C CYS A 11 40.86 10.87 5.31
N ASP A 12 40.59 10.21 6.44
CA ASP A 12 40.20 8.80 6.48
C ASP A 12 38.88 8.62 5.72
N SER A 13 38.94 8.06 4.50
CA SER A 13 37.74 7.63 3.78
C SER A 13 37.24 6.31 4.39
N LYS A 14 36.37 6.41 5.39
CA LYS A 14 35.69 5.24 5.97
C LYS A 14 34.70 4.70 4.93
N THR A 15 35.07 3.62 4.21
CA THR A 15 34.19 2.95 3.24
C THR A 15 32.91 2.50 3.93
N ILE A 16 31.77 3.04 3.48
CA ILE A 16 30.46 2.68 4.01
C ILE A 16 29.99 1.41 3.29
N LEU A 17 29.74 0.34 4.05
CA LEU A 17 29.25 -0.93 3.54
C LEU A 17 27.72 -1.01 3.68
N PHE A 18 27.07 -1.72 2.77
CA PHE A 18 25.62 -1.96 2.78
C PHE A 18 25.33 -3.46 2.67
N CYS A 19 24.24 -3.91 3.29
CA CYS A 19 23.80 -5.29 3.25
C CYS A 19 23.42 -5.67 1.81
N PRO A 20 23.98 -6.73 1.22
CA PRO A 20 23.67 -7.13 -0.15
C PRO A 20 22.25 -7.69 -0.31
N TYR A 21 21.58 -8.02 0.80
CA TYR A 21 20.24 -8.62 0.79
C TYR A 21 19.12 -7.60 1.01
N CYS A 22 19.34 -6.56 1.82
CA CYS A 22 18.29 -5.58 2.17
C CYS A 22 18.71 -4.11 2.03
N GLY A 23 19.95 -3.82 1.65
CA GLY A 23 20.45 -2.46 1.45
C GLY A 23 20.71 -1.65 2.73
N THR A 24 20.49 -2.21 3.92
CA THR A 24 20.77 -1.51 5.18
C THR A 24 22.26 -1.25 5.35
N LYS A 25 22.61 -0.02 5.77
CA LYS A 25 24.00 0.35 6.10
C LYS A 25 24.54 -0.56 7.19
N LEU A 26 25.64 -1.23 6.88
CA LEU A 26 26.35 -2.10 7.79
C LEU A 26 27.34 -1.30 8.62
N ASP A 27 27.44 -1.68 9.89
CA ASP A 27 28.49 -1.19 10.77
C ASP A 27 29.83 -1.85 10.38
N SER A 28 30.96 -1.18 10.64
CA SER A 28 32.27 -1.55 10.09
C SER A 28 32.71 -2.98 10.39
N ASP A 29 32.11 -3.65 11.38
CA ASP A 29 32.45 -4.98 11.89
C ASP A 29 31.23 -5.91 12.04
N ALA A 30 30.11 -5.58 11.39
CA ALA A 30 28.89 -6.38 11.44
C ALA A 30 29.10 -7.76 10.77
N LYS A 31 28.93 -8.85 11.55
CA LYS A 31 28.87 -10.24 11.04
C LYS A 31 27.48 -10.62 10.53
N PHE A 32 26.45 -9.88 10.96
CA PHE A 32 25.05 -10.05 10.57
C PHE A 32 24.41 -8.67 10.36
N CYS A 33 23.49 -8.57 9.41
CA CYS A 33 22.75 -7.34 9.18
C CYS A 33 21.74 -7.08 10.32
N LYS A 34 21.81 -5.91 10.95
CA LYS A 34 20.89 -5.53 12.04
C LYS A 34 19.42 -5.45 11.66
N HIS A 35 19.13 -5.21 10.37
CA HIS A 35 17.76 -5.10 9.88
C HIS A 35 17.14 -6.45 9.47
N CYS A 36 17.86 -7.30 8.72
CA CYS A 36 17.30 -8.54 8.16
C CYS A 36 17.93 -9.83 8.70
N GLY A 37 18.92 -9.74 9.60
CA GLY A 37 19.58 -10.90 10.22
C GLY A 37 20.53 -11.70 9.33
N SER A 38 20.65 -11.38 8.04
CA SER A 38 21.49 -12.15 7.10
C SER A 38 22.99 -12.04 7.44
N PRO A 39 23.77 -13.13 7.36
CA PRO A 39 25.20 -13.11 7.59
C PRO A 39 25.95 -12.31 6.51
N VAL A 40 27.03 -11.64 6.91
CA VAL A 40 27.90 -10.85 6.02
C VAL A 40 29.26 -11.54 5.99
N ASP A 41 29.55 -12.27 4.90
CA ASP A 41 30.81 -13.00 4.74
C ASP A 41 31.91 -12.09 4.20
N ARG A 42 33.08 -12.07 4.87
CA ARG A 42 34.23 -11.22 4.54
C ARG A 42 35.35 -12.09 4.01
N THR A 43 35.22 -12.55 2.78
CA THR A 43 36.32 -13.23 2.09
C THR A 43 37.08 -12.22 1.24
N GLU A 44 38.26 -11.85 1.74
CA GLU A 44 39.26 -11.02 1.07
C GLU A 44 39.94 -11.80 -0.06
N THR A 45 39.26 -12.07 -1.16
CA THR A 45 39.92 -12.51 -2.40
C THR A 45 38.99 -12.28 -3.57
N GLU A 46 39.34 -11.25 -4.32
CA GLU A 46 38.92 -10.80 -5.66
C GLU A 46 38.85 -9.27 -5.57
N PRO A 47 39.54 -8.51 -6.43
CA PRO A 47 39.39 -7.07 -6.44
C PRO A 47 37.95 -6.79 -6.83
N PHE A 48 37.09 -6.57 -5.83
CA PHE A 48 35.79 -5.98 -6.02
C PHE A 48 36.07 -4.71 -6.82
N GLN A 49 35.69 -4.72 -8.09
CA GLN A 49 35.44 -3.48 -8.79
C GLN A 49 34.53 -2.71 -7.84
N ALA A 50 35.08 -1.66 -7.24
CA ALA A 50 34.27 -0.64 -6.62
C ALA A 50 33.21 -0.36 -7.68
N ARG A 51 31.94 -0.64 -7.37
CA ARG A 51 30.87 -0.20 -8.23
C ARG A 51 30.98 1.31 -8.20
N GLU A 52 31.70 1.85 -9.18
CA GLU A 52 31.64 3.26 -9.51
C GLU A 52 30.17 3.50 -9.77
N GLN A 53 29.54 4.13 -8.80
CA GLN A 53 28.30 4.81 -9.01
C GLN A 53 28.62 5.91 -10.00
N GLU A 54 28.53 5.59 -11.29
CA GLU A 54 28.57 6.55 -12.38
C GLU A 54 27.27 7.38 -12.30
N TYR A 55 27.20 8.27 -11.30
CA TYR A 55 26.17 9.28 -11.11
C TYR A 55 26.49 10.53 -11.95
N ALA A 56 27.04 10.32 -13.15
CA ALA A 56 27.25 11.37 -14.14
C ALA A 56 26.55 10.94 -15.43
N GLY A 57 25.48 11.65 -15.75
CA GLY A 57 24.58 11.33 -16.86
C GLY A 57 25.34 11.17 -18.18
N LYS A 58 25.13 10.02 -18.82
CA LYS A 58 25.48 9.85 -20.23
C LYS A 58 24.67 10.87 -21.04
N MET A 59 25.34 11.85 -21.64
CA MET A 59 24.69 12.80 -22.54
C MET A 59 24.15 12.02 -23.74
N ILE A 60 22.85 12.15 -24.01
CA ILE A 60 22.20 11.57 -25.19
C ILE A 60 21.83 12.67 -26.16
N LYS A 61 21.80 12.36 -27.45
CA LYS A 61 21.28 13.29 -28.44
C LYS A 61 19.76 13.22 -28.48
N CYS A 62 19.10 14.38 -28.47
CA CYS A 62 17.68 14.47 -28.71
C CYS A 62 17.38 13.88 -30.11
N PRO A 63 16.46 12.89 -30.24
CA PRO A 63 16.15 12.27 -31.52
C PRO A 63 15.45 13.22 -32.50
N ALA A 64 14.85 14.31 -32.00
CA ALA A 64 14.14 15.29 -32.82
C ALA A 64 15.03 16.43 -33.33
N CYS A 65 15.96 16.95 -32.51
CA CYS A 65 16.77 18.13 -32.87
C CYS A 65 18.29 17.95 -32.78
N GLY A 66 18.79 16.83 -32.23
CA GLY A 66 20.21 16.53 -32.14
C GLY A 66 20.98 17.18 -30.98
N GLU A 67 20.30 17.99 -30.17
CA GLU A 67 20.85 18.63 -28.95
C GLU A 67 21.39 17.58 -27.97
N ASP A 68 22.52 17.86 -27.33
CA ASP A 68 23.06 17.00 -26.27
C ASP A 68 22.33 17.28 -24.96
N ILE A 69 21.57 16.30 -24.48
CA ILE A 69 20.77 16.40 -23.26
C ILE A 69 21.24 15.39 -22.20
N PRO A 70 21.16 15.73 -20.91
CA PRO A 70 21.44 14.79 -19.83
C PRO A 70 20.56 13.52 -19.93
N SER A 71 21.14 12.37 -19.58
CA SER A 71 20.32 11.20 -19.24
C SER A 71 19.31 11.61 -18.16
N PHE A 72 18.04 11.24 -18.31
CA PHE A 72 16.87 11.63 -17.47
C PHE A 72 16.15 12.94 -17.82
N THR A 73 16.56 13.66 -18.88
CA THR A 73 15.76 14.77 -19.41
C THR A 73 14.46 14.26 -20.04
N ALA A 74 13.32 14.47 -19.36
CA ALA A 74 12.00 14.03 -19.82
C ALA A 74 11.49 14.78 -21.06
N VAL A 75 11.88 16.06 -21.21
CA VAL A 75 11.51 16.92 -22.33
C VAL A 75 12.74 17.70 -22.78
N CYS A 76 13.05 17.65 -24.08
CA CYS A 76 14.20 18.38 -24.61
C CYS A 76 14.03 19.90 -24.41
N PRO A 77 14.95 20.59 -23.71
CA PRO A 77 14.84 22.02 -23.45
C PRO A 77 14.93 22.88 -24.72
N SER A 78 15.58 22.38 -25.77
CA SER A 78 15.77 23.13 -27.02
C SER A 78 14.59 23.03 -27.99
N CYS A 79 13.82 21.93 -27.98
CA CYS A 79 12.74 21.73 -28.97
C CYS A 79 11.40 21.25 -28.40
N GLY A 80 11.29 20.97 -27.10
CA GLY A 80 10.07 20.52 -26.47
C GLY A 80 9.68 19.05 -26.76
N HIS A 81 10.54 18.27 -27.42
CA HIS A 81 10.26 16.86 -27.69
C HIS A 81 10.35 16.00 -26.41
N GLU A 82 9.31 15.24 -26.11
CA GLU A 82 9.29 14.27 -25.01
C GLU A 82 10.21 13.08 -25.31
N ILE A 83 11.16 12.83 -24.41
CA ILE A 83 12.16 11.77 -24.58
C ILE A 83 11.62 10.48 -23.96
N ARG A 84 11.11 9.58 -24.80
CA ARG A 84 10.69 8.23 -24.36
C ARG A 84 11.89 7.27 -24.33
N GLY A 85 12.01 6.51 -23.24
CA GLY A 85 13.21 5.74 -22.89
C GLY A 85 13.48 4.52 -23.76
N SER A 86 14.18 4.69 -24.89
CA SER A 86 14.60 3.57 -25.76
C SER A 86 15.56 2.56 -25.11
N ARG A 87 16.10 2.83 -23.91
CA ARG A 87 16.97 1.92 -23.14
C ARG A 87 16.23 0.98 -22.18
N ALA A 88 15.05 1.34 -21.69
CA ALA A 88 14.31 0.51 -20.73
C ALA A 88 13.71 -0.74 -21.41
N THR A 89 13.22 -0.59 -22.65
CA THR A 89 12.69 -1.69 -23.47
C THR A 89 13.74 -2.80 -23.67
N ASN A 90 15.03 -2.45 -23.84
CA ASN A 90 16.11 -3.44 -23.98
C ASN A 90 16.36 -4.23 -22.69
N SER A 91 16.26 -3.59 -21.51
CA SER A 91 16.50 -4.27 -20.24
C SER A 91 15.40 -5.26 -19.87
N VAL A 92 14.13 -4.94 -20.14
CA VAL A 92 13.00 -5.85 -19.91
C VAL A 92 13.06 -7.03 -20.88
N GLN A 93 13.39 -6.78 -22.15
CA GLN A 93 13.60 -7.85 -23.14
C GLN A 93 14.75 -8.78 -22.75
N GLU A 94 15.86 -8.23 -22.26
CA GLU A 94 16.99 -9.01 -21.76
C GLU A 94 16.62 -9.85 -20.53
N LEU A 95 15.82 -9.30 -19.60
CA LEU A 95 15.31 -10.06 -18.46
C LEU A 95 14.43 -11.23 -18.92
N SER A 96 13.47 -10.99 -19.81
CA SER A 96 12.59 -12.03 -20.35
C SER A 96 13.40 -13.14 -21.03
N TYR A 97 14.38 -12.79 -21.86
CA TYR A 97 15.27 -13.77 -22.49
C TYR A 97 16.01 -14.63 -21.46
N LYS A 98 16.59 -14.01 -20.42
CA LYS A 98 17.31 -14.73 -19.34
C LYS A 98 16.38 -15.64 -18.54
N LEU A 99 15.13 -15.24 -18.31
CA LEU A 99 14.15 -16.05 -17.57
C LEU A 99 13.73 -17.29 -18.35
N GLU A 100 13.56 -17.18 -19.66
CA GLU A 100 13.22 -18.30 -20.54
C GLU A 100 14.36 -19.32 -20.65
N HIS A 101 15.60 -18.86 -20.67
CA HIS A 101 16.78 -19.71 -20.86
C HIS A 101 17.42 -20.22 -19.55
N THR A 102 16.82 -19.92 -18.40
CA THR A 102 17.28 -20.39 -17.09
C THR A 102 16.44 -21.56 -16.61
N SER A 103 17.06 -22.69 -16.26
CA SER A 103 16.34 -23.94 -15.95
C SER A 103 15.89 -24.05 -14.48
N SER A 104 16.58 -23.38 -13.56
CA SER A 104 16.32 -23.49 -12.11
C SER A 104 15.50 -22.33 -11.58
N ASP A 105 14.46 -22.64 -10.82
CA ASP A 105 13.57 -21.66 -10.18
C ASP A 105 14.33 -20.70 -9.26
N LYS A 106 15.33 -21.21 -8.53
CA LYS A 106 16.23 -20.40 -7.69
C LYS A 106 17.06 -19.42 -8.51
N ALA A 107 17.56 -19.86 -9.67
CA ALA A 107 18.33 -18.98 -10.56
C ALA A 107 17.42 -17.93 -11.21
N LYS A 108 16.19 -18.28 -11.62
CA LYS A 108 15.17 -17.33 -12.09
C LYS A 108 14.82 -16.31 -11.02
N ALA A 109 14.57 -16.76 -9.79
CA ALA A 109 14.26 -15.89 -8.65
C ALA A 109 15.39 -14.90 -8.35
N ASN A 110 16.65 -15.34 -8.43
CA ASN A 110 17.81 -14.45 -8.27
C ASN A 110 17.94 -13.42 -9.40
N LEU A 111 17.69 -13.82 -10.65
CA LEU A 111 17.66 -12.88 -11.79
C LEU A 111 16.60 -11.79 -11.59
N ILE A 112 15.41 -12.16 -11.13
CA ILE A 112 14.33 -11.19 -10.82
C ILE A 112 14.78 -10.27 -9.69
N ARG A 113 15.25 -10.82 -8.56
CA ARG A 113 15.66 -10.03 -7.39
C ARG A 113 16.79 -9.04 -7.67
N THR A 114 17.66 -9.33 -8.63
CA THR A 114 18.80 -8.47 -9.00
C THR A 114 18.53 -7.56 -10.19
N PHE A 115 17.32 -7.64 -10.78
CA PHE A 115 16.95 -6.80 -11.90
C PHE A 115 16.87 -5.32 -11.49
N PRO A 116 17.55 -4.41 -12.20
CA PRO A 116 17.51 -2.98 -11.88
C PRO A 116 16.13 -2.40 -12.19
N ILE A 117 15.46 -1.86 -11.17
CA ILE A 117 14.17 -1.20 -11.32
C ILE A 117 14.34 0.06 -12.17
N PRO A 118 13.55 0.24 -13.25
CA PRO A 118 13.64 1.41 -14.12
C PRO A 118 13.50 2.76 -13.38
N ASN A 119 13.92 3.84 -14.03
CA ASN A 119 14.04 5.17 -13.42
C ASN A 119 13.05 6.21 -13.98
N THR A 120 12.23 5.85 -14.97
CA THR A 120 11.18 6.74 -15.49
C THR A 120 9.82 6.31 -14.96
N ARG A 121 8.86 7.23 -14.96
CA ARG A 121 7.51 6.99 -14.45
C ARG A 121 6.83 5.88 -15.23
N GLU A 122 6.86 5.98 -16.55
CA GLU A 122 6.23 5.04 -17.46
C GLU A 122 6.86 3.65 -17.36
N ASP A 123 8.19 3.56 -17.26
CA ASP A 123 8.88 2.28 -17.14
C ASP A 123 8.63 1.60 -15.78
N ILE A 124 8.48 2.38 -14.70
CA ILE A 124 8.14 1.84 -13.37
C ILE A 124 6.71 1.27 -13.40
N LEU A 125 5.75 1.99 -13.99
CA LEU A 125 4.37 1.51 -14.14
C LEU A 125 4.30 0.25 -15.02
N GLU A 126 5.02 0.23 -16.14
CA GLU A 126 5.09 -0.95 -17.01
C GLU A 126 5.70 -2.16 -16.30
N PHE A 127 6.78 -1.95 -15.54
CA PHE A 127 7.39 -2.98 -14.72
C PHE A 127 6.43 -3.52 -13.64
N MET A 128 5.68 -2.63 -12.98
CA MET A 128 4.68 -3.01 -11.97
C MET A 128 3.58 -3.89 -12.58
N ILE A 129 3.08 -3.54 -13.78
CA ILE A 129 2.09 -4.35 -14.50
C ILE A 129 2.69 -5.72 -14.86
N LEU A 130 3.91 -5.74 -15.44
CA LEU A 130 4.62 -6.96 -15.79
C LEU A 130 4.81 -7.90 -14.60
N ALA A 131 5.27 -7.37 -13.47
CA ALA A 131 5.46 -8.13 -12.24
C ALA A 131 4.14 -8.70 -11.72
N SER A 132 3.06 -7.91 -11.74
CA SER A 132 1.71 -8.36 -11.34
C SER A 132 1.21 -9.54 -12.18
N THR A 133 1.40 -9.48 -13.50
CA THR A 133 1.03 -10.57 -14.41
C THR A 133 1.88 -11.82 -14.20
N ASN A 134 3.17 -11.68 -13.91
CA ASN A 134 4.05 -12.83 -13.67
C ASN A 134 3.82 -13.51 -12.32
N ILE A 135 3.42 -12.76 -11.28
CA ILE A 135 3.00 -13.33 -9.98
C ILE A 135 1.82 -14.28 -10.16
N GLU A 136 0.83 -13.85 -10.96
CA GLU A 136 -0.35 -14.63 -11.27
C GLU A 136 -0.04 -15.94 -12.01
N ASN A 137 0.86 -15.87 -12.99
CA ASN A 137 1.14 -16.96 -13.91
C ASN A 137 2.25 -17.91 -13.43
N SER A 138 2.99 -17.53 -12.39
CA SER A 138 4.05 -18.37 -11.84
C SER A 138 3.48 -19.52 -11.01
N TYR A 139 3.66 -20.75 -11.48
CA TYR A 139 3.39 -21.98 -10.72
C TYR A 139 4.44 -22.25 -9.63
N GLN A 140 5.53 -21.49 -9.64
CA GLN A 140 6.70 -21.69 -8.81
C GLN A 140 6.66 -20.69 -7.64
N PRO A 141 6.56 -21.16 -6.38
CA PRO A 141 6.46 -20.28 -5.21
C PRO A 141 7.61 -19.28 -5.12
N GLU A 142 8.84 -19.76 -5.30
CA GLU A 142 10.06 -18.95 -5.14
C GLU A 142 10.18 -17.85 -6.20
N VAL A 143 9.71 -18.11 -7.42
CA VAL A 143 9.70 -17.14 -8.52
C VAL A 143 8.57 -16.11 -8.34
N SER A 144 7.39 -16.55 -7.90
CA SER A 144 6.26 -15.66 -7.60
C SER A 144 6.57 -14.70 -6.45
N GLU A 145 7.24 -15.21 -5.41
CA GLU A 145 7.74 -14.41 -4.29
C GLU A 145 8.78 -13.38 -4.75
N ALA A 146 9.73 -13.78 -5.60
CA ALA A 146 10.73 -12.86 -6.14
C ALA A 146 10.09 -11.70 -6.92
N TRP A 147 9.07 -11.97 -7.73
CA TRP A 147 8.30 -10.93 -8.41
C TRP A 147 7.54 -10.02 -7.46
N SER A 148 6.95 -10.58 -6.38
CA SER A 148 6.24 -9.79 -5.36
C SER A 148 7.18 -8.80 -4.68
N VAL A 149 8.36 -9.26 -4.28
CA VAL A 149 9.41 -8.41 -3.66
C VAL A 149 9.87 -7.30 -4.61
N GLN A 150 10.04 -7.60 -5.89
CA GLN A 150 10.44 -6.59 -6.88
C GLN A 150 9.32 -5.59 -7.18
N PHE A 151 8.06 -6.05 -7.21
CA PHE A 151 6.92 -5.16 -7.33
C PHE A 151 6.86 -4.17 -6.16
N GLU A 152 7.00 -4.65 -4.92
CA GLU A 152 6.94 -3.80 -3.72
C GLU A 152 8.07 -2.76 -3.68
N GLN A 153 9.27 -3.12 -4.18
CA GLN A 153 10.37 -2.17 -4.35
C GLN A 153 10.05 -1.11 -5.42
N ALA A 154 9.48 -1.51 -6.56
CA ALA A 154 9.10 -0.58 -7.62
C ALA A 154 7.98 0.36 -7.17
N PHE A 155 6.99 -0.15 -6.44
CA PHE A 155 5.93 0.64 -5.84
C PHE A 155 6.46 1.64 -4.81
N SER A 156 7.35 1.21 -3.91
CA SER A 156 7.97 2.10 -2.92
C SER A 156 8.72 3.25 -3.59
N LYS A 157 9.46 2.93 -4.66
CA LYS A 157 10.13 3.93 -5.49
C LYS A 157 9.14 4.87 -6.16
N ALA A 158 8.07 4.33 -6.77
CA ALA A 158 7.02 5.12 -7.40
C ALA A 158 6.35 6.09 -6.42
N LYS A 159 6.04 5.64 -5.20
CA LYS A 159 5.46 6.46 -4.15
C LYS A 159 6.37 7.64 -3.75
N ILE A 160 7.69 7.42 -3.67
CA ILE A 160 8.66 8.47 -3.35
C ILE A 160 8.74 9.52 -4.46
N PHE A 161 8.78 9.10 -5.73
CA PHE A 161 8.98 10.02 -6.86
C PHE A 161 7.67 10.65 -7.39
N TYR A 162 6.55 9.96 -7.25
CA TYR A 162 5.27 10.30 -7.90
C TYR A 162 4.08 10.42 -6.92
N GLY A 163 4.30 10.30 -5.60
CA GLY A 163 3.30 10.62 -4.57
C GLY A 163 1.96 9.91 -4.77
N ASP A 164 0.88 10.71 -4.82
CA ASP A 164 -0.52 10.26 -4.93
C ASP A 164 -1.00 10.02 -6.37
N ASP A 165 -0.09 9.70 -7.29
CA ASP A 165 -0.46 9.40 -8.68
C ASP A 165 -1.49 8.24 -8.74
N PRO A 166 -2.70 8.49 -9.29
CA PRO A 166 -3.75 7.46 -9.33
C PRO A 166 -3.33 6.18 -10.06
N LYS A 167 -2.46 6.28 -11.07
CA LYS A 167 -2.00 5.11 -11.84
C LYS A 167 -1.06 4.22 -11.04
N VAL A 168 -0.29 4.79 -10.11
CA VAL A 168 0.58 4.03 -9.21
C VAL A 168 -0.27 3.16 -8.28
N TRP A 169 -1.34 3.73 -7.74
CA TRP A 169 -2.30 3.01 -6.90
C TRP A 169 -3.16 2.00 -7.69
N GLU A 170 -3.52 2.31 -8.93
CA GLU A 170 -4.17 1.36 -9.84
C GLU A 170 -3.31 0.10 -10.04
N CYS A 171 -2.00 0.29 -10.28
CA CYS A 171 -1.06 -0.83 -10.40
C CYS A 171 -0.93 -1.62 -9.09
N TYR A 172 -0.95 -0.95 -7.93
CA TYR A 172 -0.95 -1.61 -6.62
C TYR A 172 -2.19 -2.48 -6.39
N ASN A 173 -3.37 -1.96 -6.72
CA ASN A 173 -4.64 -2.70 -6.61
C ASN A 173 -4.67 -3.90 -7.57
N LEU A 174 -4.11 -3.75 -8.78
CA LEU A 174 -3.91 -4.87 -9.69
C LEU A 174 -3.02 -5.95 -9.07
N TYR A 175 -1.88 -5.58 -8.49
CA TYR A 175 -0.98 -6.50 -7.78
C TYR A 175 -1.70 -7.28 -6.68
N LEU A 176 -2.44 -6.60 -5.79
CA LEU A 176 -3.19 -7.26 -4.71
C LEU A 176 -4.16 -8.31 -5.26
N THR A 177 -4.90 -7.94 -6.31
CA THR A 177 -5.85 -8.84 -6.98
C THR A 177 -5.14 -10.07 -7.55
N LYS A 178 -4.02 -9.87 -8.25
CA LYS A 178 -3.25 -10.92 -8.91
C LYS A 178 -2.57 -11.85 -7.90
N LYS A 179 -2.04 -11.31 -6.80
CA LYS A 179 -1.47 -12.07 -5.68
C LYS A 179 -2.51 -12.98 -5.03
N LYS A 180 -3.73 -12.48 -4.78
CA LYS A 180 -4.85 -13.28 -4.27
C LYS A 180 -5.25 -14.41 -5.23
N GLN A 181 -5.25 -14.15 -6.54
CA GLN A 181 -5.50 -15.18 -7.56
C GLN A 181 -4.40 -16.25 -7.62
N ALA A 182 -3.13 -15.85 -7.47
CA ALA A 182 -1.99 -16.78 -7.40
C ALA A 182 -2.09 -17.70 -6.18
N GLN A 183 -2.35 -17.15 -4.99
CA GLN A 183 -2.51 -17.91 -3.75
C GLN A 183 -3.61 -18.98 -3.85
N LYS A 184 -4.79 -18.61 -4.37
CA LYS A 184 -5.89 -19.58 -4.58
C LYS A 184 -5.50 -20.71 -5.53
N ARG A 185 -4.78 -20.41 -6.61
CA ARG A 185 -4.28 -21.41 -7.56
C ARG A 185 -3.29 -22.36 -6.90
N MET A 186 -2.36 -21.84 -6.12
CA MET A 186 -1.38 -22.66 -5.39
C MET A 186 -2.03 -23.58 -4.37
N GLU A 187 -3.05 -23.09 -3.65
CA GLU A 187 -3.82 -23.91 -2.71
C GLU A 187 -4.57 -25.05 -3.42
N GLN A 188 -5.19 -24.77 -4.57
CA GLN A 188 -5.85 -25.78 -5.40
C GLN A 188 -4.86 -26.82 -5.93
N GLU A 189 -3.68 -26.37 -6.39
CA GLU A 189 -2.59 -27.24 -6.85
C GLU A 189 -2.11 -28.17 -5.73
N GLN A 190 -1.86 -27.64 -4.52
CA GLN A 190 -1.45 -28.44 -3.37
C GLN A 190 -2.52 -29.47 -2.98
N LYS A 191 -3.80 -29.09 -3.01
CA LYS A 191 -4.92 -30.03 -2.78
C LYS A 191 -4.94 -31.13 -3.85
N ARG A 192 -4.70 -30.79 -5.11
CA ARG A 192 -4.62 -31.76 -6.21
C ARG A 192 -3.46 -32.72 -6.02
N GLN A 193 -2.26 -32.21 -5.71
CA GLN A 193 -1.08 -33.04 -5.47
C GLN A 193 -1.28 -33.98 -4.26
N HIS A 194 -1.85 -33.50 -3.17
CA HIS A 194 -2.17 -34.33 -2.01
C HIS A 194 -3.22 -35.40 -2.34
N PHE A 195 -4.22 -35.07 -3.17
CA PHE A 195 -5.20 -36.04 -3.67
C PHE A 195 -4.55 -37.11 -4.56
N GLU A 196 -3.73 -36.71 -5.55
CA GLU A 196 -3.00 -37.63 -6.43
C GLU A 196 -2.06 -38.55 -5.63
N GLN A 197 -1.35 -38.03 -4.64
CA GLN A 197 -0.52 -38.82 -3.74
C GLN A 197 -1.35 -39.88 -2.99
N ARG A 198 -2.54 -39.53 -2.50
CA ARG A 198 -3.45 -40.47 -1.84
C ARG A 198 -3.96 -41.55 -2.80
N ILE A 199 -4.35 -41.18 -4.03
CA ILE A 199 -4.77 -42.13 -5.06
C ILE A 199 -3.64 -43.09 -5.41
N SER A 200 -2.41 -42.60 -5.63
CA SER A 200 -1.25 -43.45 -5.93
C SER A 200 -0.94 -44.46 -4.81
N LYS A 201 -1.21 -44.10 -3.55
CA LYS A 201 -1.03 -44.99 -2.39
C LYS A 201 -2.09 -46.09 -2.37
N ILE A 202 -3.32 -45.78 -2.76
CA ILE A 202 -4.42 -46.76 -2.90
C ILE A 202 -4.16 -47.70 -4.08
N GLU A 203 -3.72 -47.20 -5.23
CA GLU A 203 -3.36 -48.03 -6.40
C GLU A 203 -2.28 -49.06 -6.06
N LYS A 204 -1.26 -48.67 -5.30
CA LYS A 204 -0.21 -49.60 -4.82
C LYS A 204 -0.75 -50.69 -3.89
N ILE A 205 -1.74 -50.38 -3.04
CA ILE A 205 -2.40 -51.37 -2.19
C ILE A 205 -3.20 -52.37 -3.05
N PHE A 206 -3.86 -51.88 -4.11
CA PHE A 206 -4.66 -52.70 -5.02
C PHE A 206 -3.82 -53.67 -5.88
N GLN A 207 -2.58 -53.29 -6.23
CA GLN A 207 -1.66 -54.16 -6.97
C GLN A 207 -0.99 -55.24 -6.10
N SER A 208 -1.01 -55.10 -4.78
CA SER A 208 -0.29 -55.98 -3.85
C SER A 208 -0.98 -57.32 -3.56
N ASP A 209 -2.26 -57.50 -3.88
CA ASP A 209 -3.02 -58.66 -3.40
C ASP A 209 -4.03 -59.17 -4.45
N LYS A 210 -3.53 -59.89 -5.46
CA LYS A 210 -4.37 -60.51 -6.51
C LYS A 210 -5.19 -61.72 -6.02
N GLY A 211 -5.09 -62.11 -4.75
CA GLY A 211 -5.68 -63.35 -4.21
C GLY A 211 -6.83 -63.19 -3.21
N ASN A 212 -7.07 -61.99 -2.66
CA ASN A 212 -8.08 -61.76 -1.64
C ASN A 212 -8.99 -60.58 -1.99
N ALA A 213 -10.31 -60.75 -1.88
CA ALA A 213 -11.31 -59.73 -2.24
C ALA A 213 -11.51 -58.63 -1.16
N ILE A 214 -10.88 -58.78 0.00
CA ILE A 214 -11.04 -57.90 1.17
C ILE A 214 -10.44 -56.48 0.95
N PRO A 215 -9.26 -56.31 0.33
CA PRO A 215 -8.70 -54.98 0.03
C PRO A 215 -9.57 -54.17 -0.94
N ALA A 216 -10.22 -54.84 -1.90
CA ALA A 216 -11.13 -54.20 -2.86
C ALA A 216 -12.40 -53.66 -2.19
N LEU A 217 -12.95 -54.39 -1.21
CA LEU A 217 -14.10 -53.96 -0.40
C LEU A 217 -13.77 -52.77 0.50
N ILE A 218 -12.60 -52.78 1.15
CA ILE A 218 -12.14 -51.66 1.99
C ILE A 218 -11.92 -50.40 1.15
N ALA A 219 -11.34 -50.53 -0.05
CA ALA A 219 -11.16 -49.42 -0.98
C ALA A 219 -12.50 -48.85 -1.49
N ALA A 220 -13.50 -49.70 -1.76
CA ALA A 220 -14.84 -49.27 -2.17
C ALA A 220 -15.56 -48.50 -1.05
N VAL A 221 -15.43 -48.94 0.21
CA VAL A 221 -15.97 -48.23 1.38
C VAL A 221 -15.28 -46.88 1.58
N ILE A 222 -13.96 -46.80 1.42
CA ILE A 222 -13.20 -45.54 1.51
C ILE A 222 -13.61 -44.58 0.37
N LEU A 223 -13.82 -45.08 -0.85
CA LEU A 223 -14.33 -44.29 -1.98
C LEU A 223 -15.77 -43.77 -1.77
N LEU A 224 -16.59 -44.45 -0.97
CA LEU A 224 -17.93 -43.98 -0.59
C LEU A 224 -17.92 -42.96 0.56
N ILE A 225 -16.88 -42.97 1.42
CA ILE A 225 -16.73 -42.03 2.54
C ILE A 225 -16.03 -40.72 2.11
N ILE A 226 -15.16 -40.77 1.10
CA ILE A 226 -14.44 -39.58 0.57
C ILE A 226 -15.40 -38.46 0.09
N PRO A 227 -16.50 -38.74 -0.64
CA PRO A 227 -17.51 -37.73 -0.97
C PRO A 227 -18.14 -37.10 0.28
N PHE A 228 -18.37 -37.89 1.34
CA PHE A 228 -18.95 -37.41 2.59
C PHE A 228 -17.99 -36.50 3.39
N LEU A 229 -16.67 -36.74 3.28
CA LEU A 229 -15.62 -35.83 3.77
C LEU A 229 -15.46 -34.57 2.90
N MET A 230 -15.74 -34.65 1.59
CA MET A 230 -15.76 -33.50 0.68
C MET A 230 -17.05 -32.65 0.78
N ILE A 231 -18.05 -33.06 1.56
CA ILE A 231 -19.24 -32.27 1.93
C ILE A 231 -19.00 -31.41 3.19
N ILE A 232 -17.77 -31.40 3.72
CA ILE A 232 -17.29 -30.39 4.68
C ILE A 232 -16.52 -29.20 4.03
N PRO A 233 -16.89 -28.60 2.86
CA PRO A 233 -16.15 -27.47 2.31
C PRO A 233 -16.75 -26.11 2.72
N SER A 234 -18.01 -26.03 3.16
CA SER A 234 -18.63 -24.76 3.53
C SER A 234 -18.14 -24.24 4.89
N SER A 235 -18.02 -25.10 5.90
CA SER A 235 -17.70 -24.70 7.28
C SER A 235 -16.23 -24.38 7.53
N ILE A 236 -15.27 -25.05 6.87
CA ILE A 236 -13.82 -24.79 7.06
C ILE A 236 -13.38 -23.49 6.38
N SER A 237 -13.95 -23.15 5.22
CA SER A 237 -13.65 -21.88 4.53
C SER A 237 -14.25 -20.66 5.25
N HIS A 238 -15.38 -20.85 5.94
CA HIS A 238 -16.02 -19.81 6.74
C HIS A 238 -15.18 -19.49 7.99
N MET A 239 -14.73 -20.51 8.74
CA MET A 239 -13.86 -20.30 9.92
C MET A 239 -12.53 -19.59 9.61
N THR A 240 -11.91 -19.89 8.47
CA THR A 240 -10.64 -19.24 8.08
C THR A 240 -10.82 -17.77 7.69
N LYS A 241 -11.96 -17.42 7.08
CA LYS A 241 -12.30 -16.02 6.79
C LYS A 241 -12.71 -15.25 8.04
N GLU A 242 -13.49 -15.86 8.93
CA GLU A 242 -13.84 -15.22 10.21
C GLU A 242 -12.58 -14.88 11.01
N HIS A 243 -11.62 -15.81 11.10
CA HIS A 243 -10.35 -15.55 11.79
C HIS A 243 -9.54 -14.41 11.14
N GLN A 244 -9.57 -14.28 9.80
CA GLN A 244 -8.93 -13.15 9.13
C GLN A 244 -9.59 -11.81 9.48
N LEU A 245 -10.91 -11.79 9.61
CA LEU A 245 -11.66 -10.58 9.98
C LEU A 245 -11.48 -10.23 11.45
N GLU A 246 -11.33 -11.23 12.33
CA GLU A 246 -10.94 -11.05 13.72
C GLU A 246 -9.56 -10.39 13.80
N ASN A 247 -8.57 -10.91 13.07
CA ASN A 247 -7.23 -10.30 13.03
C ASN A 247 -7.26 -8.87 12.47
N LEU A 248 -8.05 -8.61 11.41
CA LEU A 248 -8.25 -7.24 10.91
C LEU A 248 -8.88 -6.32 11.97
N THR A 249 -9.80 -6.83 12.77
CA THR A 249 -10.43 -6.08 13.86
C THR A 249 -9.40 -5.70 14.94
N GLU A 250 -8.53 -6.64 15.31
CA GLU A 250 -7.43 -6.38 16.26
C GLU A 250 -6.41 -5.36 15.70
N GLU A 251 -6.07 -5.46 14.42
CA GLU A 251 -5.19 -4.49 13.75
C GLU A 251 -5.81 -3.08 13.73
N VAL A 252 -7.10 -2.97 13.42
CA VAL A 252 -7.83 -1.69 13.46
C VAL A 252 -7.76 -1.08 14.87
N GLN A 253 -8.02 -1.86 15.90
CA GLN A 253 -7.94 -1.39 17.29
C GLN A 253 -6.53 -0.91 17.65
N THR A 254 -5.50 -1.64 17.21
CA THR A 254 -4.10 -1.23 17.40
C THR A 254 -3.82 0.12 16.75
N TYR A 255 -4.28 0.34 15.50
CA TYR A 255 -4.12 1.64 14.84
C TYR A 255 -4.90 2.77 15.52
N ILE A 256 -6.05 2.48 16.13
CA ILE A 256 -6.80 3.46 16.95
C ILE A 256 -5.99 3.84 18.19
N GLU A 257 -5.42 2.87 18.89
CA GLU A 257 -4.58 3.10 20.08
C GLU A 257 -3.31 3.88 19.76
N ASP A 258 -2.71 3.59 18.60
CA ASP A 258 -1.52 4.29 18.10
C ASP A 258 -1.83 5.70 17.54
N GLY A 259 -3.11 6.08 17.44
CA GLY A 259 -3.55 7.36 16.87
C GLY A 259 -3.42 7.46 15.34
N ASN A 260 -3.23 6.34 14.65
CA ASN A 260 -3.18 6.30 13.19
C ASN A 260 -4.58 6.05 12.62
N PHE A 261 -5.46 7.05 12.75
CA PHE A 261 -6.88 6.93 12.41
C PHE A 261 -7.13 6.69 10.93
N GLU A 262 -6.27 7.21 10.05
CA GLU A 262 -6.39 7.00 8.62
C GLU A 262 -6.18 5.52 8.26
N MET A 263 -5.12 4.90 8.80
CA MET A 263 -4.87 3.48 8.58
C MET A 263 -5.95 2.62 9.24
N ALA A 264 -6.41 2.99 10.45
CA ALA A 264 -7.52 2.32 11.12
C ALA A 264 -8.78 2.29 10.24
N ARG A 265 -9.12 3.40 9.59
CA ARG A 265 -10.31 3.52 8.72
C ARG A 265 -10.17 2.70 7.45
N ILE A 266 -8.99 2.74 6.83
CA ILE A 266 -8.69 1.91 5.64
C ILE A 266 -8.88 0.43 5.97
N MET A 267 -8.35 -0.02 7.12
CA MET A 267 -8.44 -1.41 7.55
C MET A 267 -9.86 -1.80 7.96
N ALA A 268 -10.59 -0.95 8.68
CA ALA A 268 -11.99 -1.18 9.02
C ALA A 268 -12.86 -1.35 7.77
N ASN A 269 -12.60 -0.56 6.72
CA ASN A 269 -13.30 -0.67 5.45
C ASN A 269 -12.97 -1.93 4.63
N GLN A 270 -11.93 -2.69 5.00
CA GLN A 270 -11.64 -3.99 4.40
C GLN A 270 -12.46 -5.13 4.99
N ILE A 271 -13.16 -4.89 6.10
CA ILE A 271 -14.13 -5.83 6.69
C ILE A 271 -15.40 -5.78 5.81
N ILE A 272 -15.36 -6.49 4.67
CA ILE A 272 -16.39 -6.45 3.62
C ILE A 272 -17.16 -7.77 3.59
N ASP A 273 -18.45 -7.66 3.27
CA ASP A 273 -19.35 -8.77 2.93
C ASP A 273 -18.84 -9.63 1.74
N ASP A 274 -18.85 -10.96 1.93
CA ASP A 274 -18.64 -11.93 0.87
C ASP A 274 -19.98 -12.50 0.40
N SER A 275 -20.21 -12.53 -0.92
CA SER A 275 -21.46 -12.97 -1.53
C SER A 275 -21.93 -14.38 -1.13
N ASN A 276 -21.06 -15.20 -0.52
CA ASN A 276 -21.37 -16.53 -0.02
C ASN A 276 -21.69 -16.59 1.50
N TRP A 277 -21.90 -15.46 2.18
CA TRP A 277 -22.21 -15.42 3.61
C TRP A 277 -23.71 -15.57 3.94
N SER A 278 -23.99 -16.13 5.12
CA SER A 278 -25.33 -16.08 5.72
C SER A 278 -25.70 -14.65 6.10
N ASP A 279 -26.99 -14.32 6.10
CA ASP A 279 -27.47 -12.99 6.47
C ASP A 279 -27.04 -12.61 7.90
N GLU A 280 -26.98 -13.58 8.82
CA GLU A 280 -26.49 -13.41 10.19
C GLU A 280 -25.00 -13.03 10.23
N SER A 281 -24.16 -13.65 9.41
CA SER A 281 -22.72 -13.34 9.35
C SER A 281 -22.49 -11.94 8.78
N ARG A 282 -23.25 -11.56 7.76
CA ARG A 282 -23.20 -10.22 7.15
C ARG A 282 -23.53 -9.15 8.16
N GLN A 283 -24.67 -9.30 8.82
CA GLN A 283 -25.12 -8.36 9.83
C GLN A 283 -24.11 -8.22 10.99
N LYS A 284 -23.50 -9.34 11.42
CA LYS A 284 -22.45 -9.32 12.46
C LYS A 284 -21.26 -8.46 12.03
N TRP A 285 -20.69 -8.71 10.85
CA TRP A 285 -19.47 -8.04 10.41
C TRP A 285 -19.70 -6.59 9.96
N ASP A 286 -20.86 -6.29 9.37
CA ASP A 286 -21.27 -4.91 9.09
C ASP A 286 -21.40 -4.11 10.40
N SER A 287 -22.05 -4.69 11.42
CA SER A 287 -22.19 -4.06 12.74
C SER A 287 -20.82 -3.80 13.40
N ILE A 288 -19.89 -4.76 13.32
CA ILE A 288 -18.52 -4.59 13.82
C ILE A 288 -17.80 -3.47 13.08
N ARG A 289 -17.86 -3.46 11.74
CA ARG A 289 -17.24 -2.42 10.91
C ARG A 289 -17.78 -1.03 11.27
N GLU A 290 -19.10 -0.86 11.33
CA GLU A 290 -19.71 0.43 11.69
C GLU A 290 -19.31 0.88 13.11
N SER A 291 -19.29 -0.05 14.08
CA SER A 291 -18.85 0.24 15.45
C SER A 291 -17.37 0.67 15.52
N LEU A 292 -16.49 0.08 14.70
CA LEU A 292 -15.09 0.49 14.59
C LEU A 292 -14.97 1.88 13.98
N LEU A 293 -15.71 2.18 12.91
CA LEU A 293 -15.72 3.51 12.27
C LEU A 293 -16.22 4.61 13.22
N GLU A 294 -17.25 4.31 14.02
CA GLU A 294 -17.72 5.20 15.08
C GLU A 294 -16.65 5.42 16.16
N SER A 295 -15.96 4.35 16.58
CA SER A 295 -14.88 4.42 17.57
C SER A 295 -13.69 5.25 17.07
N ILE A 296 -13.29 5.08 15.81
CA ILE A 296 -12.26 5.90 15.15
C ILE A 296 -12.66 7.37 15.22
N THR A 297 -13.86 7.68 14.74
CA THR A 297 -14.38 9.05 14.68
C THR A 297 -14.42 9.69 16.07
N LYS A 298 -14.87 8.94 17.09
CA LYS A 298 -14.89 9.40 18.47
C LYS A 298 -13.48 9.71 19.00
N GLN A 299 -12.48 8.90 18.67
CA GLN A 299 -11.11 9.17 19.08
C GLN A 299 -10.51 10.36 18.35
N GLU A 300 -10.74 10.51 17.03
CA GLU A 300 -10.35 11.70 16.27
C GLU A 300 -10.88 12.98 16.91
N ILE A 301 -12.13 12.94 17.41
CA ILE A 301 -12.74 14.07 18.14
C ILE A 301 -12.08 14.28 19.51
N LEU A 302 -11.81 13.21 20.26
CA LEU A 302 -11.18 13.30 21.59
C LEU A 302 -9.77 13.90 21.53
N VAL A 303 -9.01 13.62 20.48
CA VAL A 303 -7.67 14.17 20.28
C VAL A 303 -7.66 15.52 19.55
N GLY A 304 -8.82 16.01 19.10
CA GLY A 304 -8.97 17.29 18.43
C GLY A 304 -8.55 17.32 16.95
N GLU A 305 -8.43 16.16 16.30
CA GLU A 305 -8.24 16.09 14.83
C GLU A 305 -9.54 16.35 14.07
N LYS A 306 -10.69 16.13 14.73
CA LYS A 306 -12.02 16.42 14.19
C LYS A 306 -12.88 17.12 15.22
N ILE A 307 -13.82 17.92 14.76
CA ILE A 307 -14.65 18.77 15.60
C ILE A 307 -16.09 18.70 15.10
N TYR A 308 -17.04 18.57 16.02
CA TYR A 308 -18.46 18.73 15.70
C TYR A 308 -18.78 20.20 15.44
N ALA A 309 -19.68 20.47 14.49
CA ALA A 309 -20.19 21.81 14.27
C ALA A 309 -20.74 22.44 15.56
N GLY A 310 -21.37 21.63 16.43
CA GLY A 310 -21.87 22.07 17.74
C GLY A 310 -23.18 22.88 17.67
N LEU A 311 -23.49 23.42 16.49
CA LEU A 311 -24.75 24.05 16.08
C LEU A 311 -25.08 23.65 14.64
N SER A 312 -26.36 23.60 14.30
CA SER A 312 -26.82 23.49 12.92
C SER A 312 -26.91 24.84 12.22
N SER A 313 -26.94 24.84 10.88
CA SER A 313 -27.16 26.03 10.05
C SER A 313 -28.44 26.78 10.41
N LYS A 314 -29.49 26.07 10.85
CA LYS A 314 -30.76 26.68 11.30
C LYS A 314 -30.69 27.28 12.69
N GLU A 315 -29.87 26.73 13.57
CA GLU A 315 -29.72 27.23 14.94
C GLU A 315 -28.88 28.51 15.02
N VAL A 316 -28.07 28.82 14.01
CA VAL A 316 -27.23 30.02 13.97
C VAL A 316 -27.97 31.25 13.44
N GLU A 317 -29.00 31.07 12.60
CA GLU A 317 -29.82 32.15 12.06
C GLU A 317 -30.49 32.96 13.19
N GLY A 318 -30.44 34.28 13.08
CA GLY A 318 -31.07 35.19 14.05
C GLY A 318 -30.31 35.38 15.36
N LYS A 319 -29.19 34.68 15.59
CA LYS A 319 -28.32 34.87 16.77
C LYS A 319 -27.31 35.99 16.52
N ASN A 320 -26.65 36.45 17.60
CA ASN A 320 -25.60 37.43 17.47
C ASN A 320 -24.29 36.80 16.95
N TYR A 321 -23.67 37.41 15.94
CA TYR A 321 -22.46 36.87 15.31
C TYR A 321 -21.30 36.66 16.28
N SER A 322 -21.17 37.49 17.33
CA SER A 322 -20.08 37.30 18.30
C SER A 322 -20.25 36.02 19.11
N GLU A 323 -21.49 35.68 19.49
CA GLU A 323 -21.80 34.43 20.20
C GLU A 323 -21.52 33.21 19.32
N ILE A 324 -21.84 33.30 18.03
CA ILE A 324 -21.56 32.23 17.05
C ILE A 324 -20.05 32.04 16.86
N VAL A 325 -19.31 33.13 16.68
CA VAL A 325 -17.85 33.08 16.56
C VAL A 325 -17.22 32.49 17.82
N ASP A 326 -17.66 32.90 19.01
CA ASP A 326 -17.14 32.38 20.27
C ASP A 326 -17.49 30.90 20.46
N HIS A 327 -18.68 30.46 20.04
CA HIS A 327 -19.05 29.05 20.05
C HIS A 327 -18.08 28.21 19.20
N PHE A 328 -17.86 28.58 17.93
CA PHE A 328 -16.96 27.82 17.05
C PHE A 328 -15.51 27.83 17.55
N LYS A 329 -15.04 28.94 18.11
CA LYS A 329 -13.72 28.99 18.77
C LYS A 329 -13.63 28.03 19.95
N GLN A 330 -14.68 27.97 20.79
CA GLN A 330 -14.73 27.06 21.94
C GLN A 330 -14.78 25.59 21.54
N GLN A 331 -15.38 25.27 20.39
CA GLN A 331 -15.34 23.92 19.81
C GLN A 331 -13.94 23.54 19.28
N GLY A 332 -13.09 24.54 18.99
CA GLY A 332 -11.70 24.35 18.56
C GLY A 332 -11.42 24.72 17.11
N PHE A 333 -12.37 25.33 16.39
CA PHE A 333 -12.14 25.81 15.03
C PHE A 333 -11.13 26.97 15.00
N THR A 334 -10.29 26.99 13.97
CA THR A 334 -9.11 27.87 13.88
C THR A 334 -9.18 28.89 12.73
N ASP A 335 -9.90 28.63 11.63
CA ASP A 335 -10.15 29.60 10.55
C ASP A 335 -11.59 30.12 10.56
N ILE A 336 -11.87 31.11 11.42
CA ILE A 336 -13.20 31.74 11.52
C ILE A 336 -13.11 33.18 11.05
N LYS A 337 -13.95 33.53 10.08
CA LYS A 337 -14.07 34.86 9.48
C LYS A 337 -15.50 35.37 9.60
N THR A 338 -15.64 36.67 9.51
CA THR A 338 -16.95 37.33 9.50
C THR A 338 -17.08 38.21 8.27
N GLU A 339 -18.26 38.24 7.68
CA GLU A 339 -18.61 39.10 6.55
C GLU A 339 -19.84 39.94 6.89
N LYS A 340 -19.75 41.24 6.63
CA LYS A 340 -20.78 42.21 6.97
C LYS A 340 -21.80 42.34 5.85
N ILE A 341 -23.07 42.39 6.20
CA ILE A 341 -24.17 42.76 5.33
C ILE A 341 -24.64 44.15 5.78
N GLU A 342 -24.17 45.19 5.10
CA GLU A 342 -24.48 46.59 5.42
C GLU A 342 -25.84 46.99 4.82
N ASP A 343 -26.94 46.50 5.40
CA ASP A 343 -28.31 46.69 4.92
C ASP A 343 -29.25 47.34 5.95
N LEU A 344 -28.82 47.46 7.21
CA LEU A 344 -29.65 48.03 8.26
C LEU A 344 -29.72 49.55 8.14
N VAL A 345 -30.96 50.07 8.19
CA VAL A 345 -31.27 51.51 8.23
C VAL A 345 -31.84 51.91 9.59
N THR A 346 -32.76 51.12 10.15
CA THR A 346 -33.45 51.42 11.42
C THR A 346 -33.35 50.32 12.48
N GLY A 347 -32.99 49.08 12.11
CA GLY A 347 -32.82 47.95 13.04
C GLY A 347 -34.12 47.39 13.65
N TRP A 348 -35.29 47.70 13.07
CA TRP A 348 -36.60 47.32 13.61
C TRP A 348 -37.07 45.89 13.28
N LEU A 349 -36.57 45.30 12.19
CA LEU A 349 -36.95 43.97 11.69
C LEU A 349 -35.82 42.95 11.94
N THR A 350 -34.59 43.36 11.63
CA THR A 350 -33.35 42.60 11.85
C THR A 350 -32.43 43.46 12.72
N LYS A 351 -31.84 42.87 13.74
CA LYS A 351 -30.99 43.57 14.71
C LYS A 351 -29.56 43.68 14.19
N ASP A 352 -28.86 44.72 14.63
CA ASP A 352 -27.42 44.84 14.38
C ASP A 352 -26.67 43.66 15.02
N GLY A 353 -25.78 43.05 14.23
CA GLY A 353 -25.05 41.84 14.61
C GLY A 353 -25.81 40.53 14.43
N GLU A 354 -27.03 40.54 13.92
CA GLU A 354 -27.83 39.33 13.68
C GLU A 354 -27.26 38.52 12.50
N VAL A 355 -27.09 37.21 12.69
CA VAL A 355 -26.54 36.29 11.68
C VAL A 355 -27.60 35.94 10.64
N GLU A 356 -27.27 36.14 9.37
CA GLU A 356 -28.07 35.72 8.21
C GLU A 356 -27.77 34.25 7.88
N ASN A 357 -26.48 33.89 7.81
CA ASN A 357 -26.07 32.50 7.61
C ASN A 357 -24.62 32.27 8.06
N VAL A 358 -24.25 31.00 8.16
CA VAL A 358 -22.88 30.55 8.36
C VAL A 358 -22.54 29.55 7.27
N THR A 359 -21.30 29.59 6.79
CA THR A 359 -20.77 28.53 5.93
C THR A 359 -19.57 27.86 6.58
N ILE A 360 -19.45 26.55 6.44
CA ILE A 360 -18.28 25.76 6.84
C ILE A 360 -17.74 25.10 5.58
N ASN A 361 -16.51 25.45 5.17
CA ASN A 361 -15.93 25.05 3.87
C ASN A 361 -16.85 25.38 2.67
N GLY A 362 -17.63 26.46 2.77
CA GLY A 362 -18.58 26.88 1.74
C GLY A 362 -19.93 26.14 1.76
N LEU A 363 -20.14 25.17 2.66
CA LEU A 363 -21.43 24.51 2.86
C LEU A 363 -22.30 25.37 3.78
N SER A 364 -23.49 25.76 3.30
CA SER A 364 -24.48 26.52 4.05
C SER A 364 -25.51 25.64 4.77
N ASP A 365 -25.54 24.34 4.47
CA ASP A 365 -26.41 23.37 5.12
C ASP A 365 -25.57 22.35 5.88
N PHE A 366 -25.74 22.31 7.20
CA PHE A 366 -25.03 21.42 8.10
C PHE A 366 -25.83 21.22 9.38
N GLU A 367 -25.65 20.04 9.97
CA GLU A 367 -26.31 19.66 11.22
C GLU A 367 -25.33 19.81 12.39
N LYS A 368 -25.87 19.87 13.60
CA LYS A 368 -25.07 19.99 14.83
C LYS A 368 -23.98 18.91 14.96
N GLU A 369 -24.31 17.69 14.56
CA GLU A 369 -23.44 16.51 14.62
C GLU A 369 -22.58 16.35 13.36
N SER A 370 -22.60 17.30 12.42
CA SER A 370 -21.68 17.32 11.28
C SER A 370 -20.25 17.50 11.78
N ILE A 371 -19.31 16.76 11.17
CA ILE A 371 -17.92 16.66 11.62
C ILE A 371 -17.00 17.34 10.60
N PHE A 372 -16.09 18.16 11.09
CA PHE A 372 -15.17 18.95 10.28
C PHE A 372 -13.74 18.90 10.82
N GLU A 373 -12.78 19.29 9.99
CA GLU A 373 -11.40 19.52 10.40
C GLU A 373 -11.29 20.86 11.19
N PRO A 374 -10.36 20.97 12.16
CA PRO A 374 -10.18 22.19 12.95
C PRO A 374 -9.87 23.46 12.15
N ASP A 375 -9.27 23.33 10.97
CA ASP A 375 -8.95 24.43 10.06
C ASP A 375 -10.00 24.67 8.97
N ALA A 376 -11.15 23.98 9.06
CA ALA A 376 -12.27 24.24 8.17
C ALA A 376 -12.64 25.73 8.19
N LYS A 377 -12.74 26.31 6.99
CA LYS A 377 -12.99 27.74 6.82
C LYS A 377 -14.44 28.05 7.18
N ILE A 378 -14.63 28.73 8.30
CA ILE A 378 -15.94 29.22 8.74
C ILE A 378 -16.10 30.68 8.33
N VAL A 379 -17.22 31.02 7.69
CA VAL A 379 -17.60 32.40 7.40
C VAL A 379 -18.98 32.68 7.97
N VAL A 380 -19.06 33.64 8.90
CA VAL A 380 -20.30 34.09 9.55
C VAL A 380 -20.75 35.39 8.89
N PHE A 381 -21.90 35.36 8.23
CA PHE A 381 -22.48 36.53 7.57
C PHE A 381 -23.52 37.18 8.49
N TYR A 382 -23.40 38.48 8.73
CA TYR A 382 -24.24 39.17 9.70
C TYR A 382 -24.64 40.58 9.27
N HIS A 383 -25.83 41.00 9.68
CA HIS A 383 -26.40 42.31 9.37
C HIS A 383 -25.80 43.42 10.22
N THR A 384 -25.50 44.56 9.60
CA THR A 384 -25.04 45.75 10.30
C THR A 384 -25.47 47.04 9.59
N PHE A 385 -25.30 48.18 10.25
CA PHE A 385 -25.62 49.48 9.68
C PHE A 385 -24.62 49.90 8.60
N LYS A 386 -25.12 50.63 7.59
CA LYS A 386 -24.31 51.28 6.55
C LYS A 386 -23.42 52.40 7.06
#